data_AF-A0ABD0W1L7-F1
#
_entry.id   AF-A0ABD0W1L7-F1
#
_cell.length_a   1.000
_cell.length_b   1.000
_cell.length_c   1.000
_cell.angle_alpha   90.00
_cell.angle_beta   90.00
_cell.angle_gamma   90.00
#
_symmetry.space_group_name_H-M   'P 1'
#
loop_
_entity.id
_entity.type
_entity.pdbx_description
1 polymer ?
#
loop_
_entity_poly.entity_id
_entity_poly.type
_entity_poly.pdbx_seq_one_letter_code
_entity_poly.pdbx_strand_id
1 'polypeptide(L)'
;MISRWALWITYGAHNHRPPLITDIRRTQQNLTSIKLSSSLSSSSSTSAAGEYLRLSDEELMAQCEMDTFKASGPGGQHRNKRESAVRLKHLPTGIIAQAVEDRSQHKNRASALCRLRTLLALKVRNAIELDGYRPPSELLQILPAKSTIRGSEVGPQIGPNNPKFTLGMQALLDLIFTVDGSVSEGAKILGLSTGALSRLILSDDSLRAAVNELRTSKGMRPLK
;
A
#
# COMPACT_ATOMS: atom_id res chain seq x y z
N MET A 1 9.42 -82.97 -11.79
CA MET A 1 9.84 -83.56 -10.51
C MET A 1 8.93 -83.03 -9.41
N ILE A 2 8.16 -83.94 -8.79
CA ILE A 2 7.60 -83.93 -7.41
C ILE A 2 6.65 -82.73 -7.10
N SER A 3 5.33 -82.87 -7.29
CA SER A 3 4.34 -83.35 -6.30
C SER A 3 4.30 -82.45 -5.04
N ARG A 4 3.25 -81.66 -4.79
CA ARG A 4 1.91 -82.02 -4.24
C ARG A 4 2.01 -82.70 -2.85
N TRP A 5 0.95 -82.56 -2.03
CA TRP A 5 0.73 -83.01 -0.64
C TRP A 5 1.08 -81.94 0.42
N ALA A 6 0.23 -81.57 1.38
CA ALA A 6 -1.11 -82.04 1.75
C ALA A 6 -1.86 -81.00 2.59
N LEU A 7 -3.20 -81.08 2.53
CA LEU A 7 -4.15 -80.60 3.54
C LEU A 7 -3.81 -81.16 4.94
N TRP A 8 -4.34 -80.52 6.00
CA TRP A 8 -5.27 -81.04 7.03
C TRP A 8 -5.54 -79.89 8.04
N ILE A 9 -6.79 -79.41 8.23
CA ILE A 9 -7.76 -79.73 9.33
C ILE A 9 -7.28 -79.13 10.69
N THR A 10 -7.97 -78.33 11.53
CA THR A 10 -9.40 -78.07 11.87
C THR A 10 -9.56 -76.79 12.73
N TYR A 11 -10.78 -76.26 12.75
CA TYR A 11 -11.51 -75.46 13.76
C TYR A 11 -10.95 -75.31 15.20
N GLY A 12 -11.19 -74.13 15.80
CA GLY A 12 -11.28 -73.99 17.27
C GLY A 12 -11.12 -72.56 17.79
N ALA A 13 -12.24 -71.91 18.12
CA ALA A 13 -12.36 -70.57 18.69
C ALA A 13 -11.59 -70.38 20.01
N HIS A 14 -11.02 -69.19 20.23
CA HIS A 14 -11.01 -68.56 21.55
C HIS A 14 -10.84 -67.04 21.43
N ASN A 15 -11.72 -66.33 22.13
CA ASN A 15 -11.75 -64.90 22.40
C ASN A 15 -10.36 -64.32 22.67
N HIS A 16 -10.13 -63.06 22.27
CA HIS A 16 -9.73 -61.96 23.16
C HIS A 16 -9.44 -60.71 22.34
N ARG A 17 -10.35 -59.73 22.40
CA ARG A 17 -10.01 -58.32 22.15
C ARG A 17 -9.25 -57.81 23.39
N PRO A 18 -8.02 -57.30 23.26
CA PRO A 18 -7.43 -56.49 24.32
C PRO A 18 -7.83 -55.01 24.17
N PRO A 19 -8.10 -54.29 25.27
CA PRO A 19 -8.40 -52.85 25.27
C PRO A 19 -7.11 -52.03 25.27
N LEU A 20 -7.15 -50.82 24.69
CA LEU A 20 -6.15 -49.79 24.93
C LEU A 20 -6.83 -48.56 25.54
N ILE A 21 -6.66 -48.40 26.85
CA ILE A 21 -6.90 -47.17 27.61
C ILE A 21 -5.56 -46.81 28.26
N THR A 22 -5.33 -45.50 28.41
CA THR A 22 -4.21 -44.80 29.10
C THR A 22 -2.93 -44.74 28.25
N ASP A 23 -2.28 -43.59 28.08
CA ASP A 23 -1.91 -42.68 29.16
C ASP A 23 -1.69 -41.23 28.70
N ILE A 24 -2.05 -40.30 29.58
CA ILE A 24 -1.69 -38.89 29.56
C ILE A 24 -0.39 -38.77 30.34
N ARG A 25 0.71 -38.36 29.70
CA ARG A 25 1.79 -37.60 30.35
C ARG A 25 2.81 -37.05 29.36
N ARG A 26 2.71 -35.74 29.14
CA ARG A 26 3.78 -34.74 29.27
C ARG A 26 5.22 -35.28 29.09
N THR A 27 5.80 -35.02 27.93
CA THR A 27 7.25 -34.83 27.76
C THR A 27 7.49 -33.50 27.03
N GLN A 28 7.97 -32.55 27.81
CA GLN A 28 8.63 -31.34 27.36
C GLN A 28 10.01 -31.74 26.79
N GLN A 29 10.36 -31.23 25.61
CA GLN A 29 11.48 -30.30 25.38
C GLN A 29 12.09 -30.40 23.96
N ASN A 30 12.33 -29.20 23.43
CA ASN A 30 13.34 -28.79 22.46
C ASN A 30 13.17 -29.16 20.99
N LEU A 31 12.65 -28.19 20.22
CA LEU A 31 13.41 -27.57 19.13
C LEU A 31 13.18 -26.05 19.11
N THR A 32 14.08 -25.38 19.82
CA THR A 32 14.85 -24.20 19.37
C THR A 32 14.11 -23.04 18.68
N SER A 33 13.98 -21.97 19.45
CA SER A 33 13.94 -20.55 19.08
C SER A 33 14.13 -20.27 17.60
N ILE A 34 13.05 -19.87 16.93
CA ILE A 34 13.17 -18.96 15.80
C ILE A 34 13.79 -17.70 16.36
N LYS A 35 15.06 -17.50 16.01
CA LYS A 35 15.83 -16.29 16.24
C LYS A 35 14.98 -15.08 15.85
N LEU A 36 14.48 -14.34 16.84
CA LEU A 36 14.43 -12.89 16.72
C LEU A 36 15.88 -12.40 16.65
N SER A 37 16.50 -12.55 15.48
CA SER A 37 17.64 -11.73 15.13
C SER A 37 17.07 -10.40 14.67
N SER A 38 17.03 -9.47 15.62
CA SER A 38 17.11 -8.04 15.36
C SER A 38 18.09 -7.74 14.23
N SER A 39 17.58 -7.41 13.06
CA SER A 39 18.17 -6.31 12.31
C SER A 39 17.54 -5.05 12.86
N LEU A 40 18.30 -4.27 13.63
CA LEU A 40 18.02 -2.85 13.81
C LEU A 40 17.97 -2.22 12.42
N SER A 41 16.78 -2.14 11.82
CA SER A 41 16.51 -1.18 10.76
C SER A 41 15.83 0.00 11.46
N SER A 42 16.63 1.03 11.70
CA SER A 42 16.23 2.43 11.84
C SER A 42 14.71 2.63 11.79
N SER A 43 14.13 3.00 12.93
CA SER A 43 12.77 3.51 13.10
C SER A 43 12.54 4.71 12.17
N SER A 44 12.37 4.42 10.90
CA SER A 44 11.83 5.31 9.90
C SER A 44 10.34 5.09 10.02
N SER A 45 9.69 6.04 10.69
CA SER A 45 8.24 6.17 10.80
C SER A 45 7.61 6.12 9.41
N THR A 46 7.41 4.92 8.90
CA THR A 46 6.85 4.68 7.57
C THR A 46 5.36 4.57 7.79
N SER A 47 4.62 5.57 7.34
CA SER A 47 3.16 5.59 7.43
C SER A 47 2.54 4.44 6.64
N ALA A 48 1.38 3.95 7.07
CA ALA A 48 0.66 2.86 6.39
C ALA A 48 0.40 3.15 4.90
N ALA A 49 0.14 4.41 4.53
CA ALA A 49 0.04 4.84 3.14
C ALA A 49 1.38 4.70 2.39
N GLY A 50 2.49 5.06 3.04
CA GLY A 50 3.84 4.94 2.47
C GLY A 50 4.27 3.49 2.29
N GLU A 51 3.73 2.58 3.09
CA GLU A 51 3.91 1.14 2.91
C GLU A 51 3.30 0.67 1.58
N TYR A 52 2.03 1.00 1.30
CA TYR A 52 1.37 0.60 0.06
C TYR A 52 2.03 1.17 -1.20
N LEU A 53 2.56 2.40 -1.14
CA LEU A 53 3.21 3.03 -2.29
C LEU A 53 4.60 2.46 -2.59
N ARG A 54 5.24 1.81 -1.59
CA ARG A 54 6.54 1.16 -1.75
C ARG A 54 6.42 -0.28 -2.25
N LEU A 55 5.23 -0.87 -2.20
CA LEU A 55 4.96 -2.20 -2.72
C LEU A 55 5.17 -2.25 -4.25
N SER A 56 5.68 -3.39 -4.69
CA SER A 56 5.72 -3.74 -6.11
C SER A 56 4.30 -3.81 -6.70
N ASP A 57 4.20 -3.74 -8.03
CA ASP A 57 2.92 -3.84 -8.74
C ASP A 57 2.20 -5.16 -8.43
N GLU A 58 2.95 -6.25 -8.25
CA GLU A 58 2.42 -7.57 -7.96
C GLU A 58 1.85 -7.66 -6.53
N GLU A 59 2.59 -7.17 -5.55
CA GLU A 59 2.16 -7.15 -4.14
C GLU A 59 0.94 -6.24 -3.93
N LEU A 60 0.93 -5.05 -4.55
CA LEU A 60 -0.21 -4.15 -4.46
C LEU A 60 -1.46 -4.75 -5.12
N MET A 61 -1.28 -5.43 -6.26
CA MET A 61 -2.37 -6.14 -6.93
C MET A 61 -2.91 -7.30 -6.11
N ALA A 62 -2.08 -8.00 -5.33
CA ALA A 62 -2.53 -9.09 -4.46
C ALA A 62 -3.48 -8.60 -3.35
N GLN A 63 -3.45 -7.31 -3.01
CA GLN A 63 -4.35 -6.67 -2.05
C GLN A 63 -5.60 -6.06 -2.70
N CYS A 64 -5.76 -6.22 -4.02
CA CYS A 64 -6.85 -5.65 -4.78
C CYS A 64 -7.81 -6.73 -5.30
N GLU A 65 -9.11 -6.40 -5.25
CA GLU A 65 -10.14 -7.10 -6.02
C GLU A 65 -10.20 -6.47 -7.42
N MET A 66 -10.04 -7.29 -8.46
CA MET A 66 -10.03 -6.85 -9.86
C MET A 66 -11.29 -7.32 -10.59
N ASP A 67 -12.08 -6.37 -11.07
CA ASP A 67 -13.24 -6.62 -11.92
C ASP A 67 -12.99 -6.15 -13.35
N THR A 68 -13.51 -6.90 -14.32
CA THR A 68 -13.53 -6.50 -15.74
C THR A 68 -14.95 -6.21 -16.19
N PHE A 69 -15.11 -5.16 -16.99
CA PHE A 69 -16.43 -4.77 -17.49
C PHE A 69 -16.36 -4.19 -18.90
N LYS A 70 -17.52 -3.97 -19.52
CA LYS A 70 -17.62 -3.29 -20.82
C LYS A 70 -17.62 -1.79 -20.60
N ALA A 71 -16.78 -1.07 -21.34
CA ALA A 71 -16.79 0.38 -21.30
C ALA A 71 -18.16 0.91 -21.79
N SER A 72 -18.82 1.74 -20.99
CA SER A 72 -20.05 2.45 -21.38
C SER A 72 -19.70 3.87 -21.85
N GLY A 73 -20.22 4.30 -23.00
CA GLY A 73 -20.11 5.68 -23.46
C GLY A 73 -20.08 5.84 -25.00
N PRO A 74 -20.06 7.08 -25.53
CA PRO A 74 -20.02 7.35 -26.97
C PRO A 74 -18.72 6.80 -27.57
N GLY A 75 -18.83 5.68 -28.27
CA GLY A 75 -17.71 4.92 -28.83
C GLY A 75 -18.22 3.95 -29.89
N GLY A 76 -17.38 3.68 -30.89
CA GLY A 76 -17.74 2.76 -31.98
C GLY A 76 -18.01 1.33 -31.48
N GLN A 77 -18.65 0.53 -32.33
CA GLN A 77 -19.08 -0.85 -32.01
C GLN A 77 -17.95 -1.72 -31.41
N HIS A 78 -16.70 -1.47 -31.78
CA HIS A 78 -15.54 -2.22 -31.28
C HIS A 78 -15.19 -1.90 -29.81
N ARG A 79 -15.42 -0.67 -29.32
CA ARG A 79 -15.11 -0.29 -27.93
C ARG A 79 -16.10 -0.90 -26.92
N ASN A 80 -17.35 -1.07 -27.33
CA ASN A 80 -18.44 -1.47 -26.44
C ASN A 80 -18.66 -3.00 -26.38
N LYS A 81 -18.02 -3.77 -27.28
CA LYS A 81 -18.21 -5.23 -27.36
C LYS A 81 -17.28 -6.02 -26.44
N ARG A 82 -16.06 -5.53 -26.18
CA ARG A 82 -15.04 -6.24 -25.41
C ARG A 82 -15.02 -5.76 -23.95
N GLU A 83 -14.89 -6.69 -23.02
CA GLU A 83 -14.68 -6.44 -21.58
C GLU A 83 -13.23 -6.02 -21.29
N SER A 84 -12.79 -4.92 -21.91
CA SER A 84 -11.44 -4.40 -21.73
C SER A 84 -11.30 -3.43 -20.56
N ALA A 85 -12.40 -2.90 -20.02
CA ALA A 85 -12.34 -2.00 -18.88
C ALA A 85 -11.98 -2.75 -17.59
N VAL A 86 -11.18 -2.11 -16.75
CA VAL A 86 -10.70 -2.69 -15.48
C VAL A 86 -11.07 -1.78 -14.33
N ARG A 87 -11.58 -2.38 -13.25
CA ARG A 87 -11.80 -1.75 -11.95
C ARG A 87 -10.96 -2.49 -10.92
N LEU A 88 -10.23 -1.74 -10.10
CA LEU A 88 -9.45 -2.24 -8.98
C LEU A 88 -10.01 -1.65 -7.69
N LYS A 89 -10.31 -2.49 -6.72
CA LYS A 89 -10.69 -2.10 -5.37
C LYS A 89 -9.63 -2.57 -4.39
N HIS A 90 -8.94 -1.63 -3.75
CA HIS A 90 -7.98 -1.95 -2.71
C HIS A 90 -8.73 -2.36 -1.45
N LEU A 91 -8.64 -3.64 -1.08
CA LEU A 91 -9.45 -4.21 0.00
C LEU A 91 -9.16 -3.56 1.37
N PRO A 92 -7.90 -3.30 1.77
CA PRO A 92 -7.61 -2.70 3.07
C PRO A 92 -8.16 -1.27 3.25
N THR A 93 -8.23 -0.48 2.17
CA THR A 93 -8.62 0.94 2.26
C THR A 93 -9.99 1.25 1.66
N GLY A 94 -10.59 0.30 0.94
CA GLY A 94 -11.85 0.49 0.22
C GLY A 94 -11.77 1.42 -0.99
N ILE A 95 -10.57 1.89 -1.38
CA ILE A 95 -10.39 2.83 -2.49
C ILE A 95 -10.54 2.09 -3.81
N ILE A 96 -11.33 2.67 -4.72
CA ILE A 96 -11.61 2.12 -6.03
C ILE A 96 -10.96 3.00 -7.11
N ALA A 97 -10.23 2.38 -8.02
CA ALA A 97 -9.70 3.00 -9.23
C ALA A 97 -10.19 2.24 -10.47
N GLN A 98 -10.41 2.94 -11.57
CA GLN A 98 -10.84 2.32 -12.82
C GLN A 98 -10.14 2.92 -14.04
N ALA A 99 -10.01 2.14 -15.10
CA ALA A 99 -9.43 2.55 -16.38
C ALA A 99 -10.18 1.90 -17.54
N VAL A 100 -10.49 2.71 -18.55
CA VAL A 100 -11.35 2.36 -19.70
C VAL A 100 -10.81 2.88 -21.04
N GLU A 101 -9.62 3.48 -21.04
CA GLU A 101 -9.10 4.29 -22.13
C GLU A 101 -8.58 3.44 -23.29
N ASP A 102 -7.92 2.32 -22.99
CA ASP A 102 -7.30 1.46 -23.99
C ASP A 102 -8.22 0.28 -24.36
N ARG A 103 -8.03 -0.26 -25.56
CA ARG A 103 -8.68 -1.49 -26.03
C ARG A 103 -8.08 -2.76 -25.39
N SER A 104 -6.89 -2.64 -24.80
CA SER A 104 -6.18 -3.71 -24.10
C SER A 104 -6.45 -3.69 -22.61
N GLN A 105 -6.98 -4.80 -22.09
CA GLN A 105 -7.19 -5.01 -20.66
C GLN A 105 -5.89 -4.85 -19.85
N HIS A 106 -4.76 -5.34 -20.37
CA HIS A 106 -3.47 -5.25 -19.68
C HIS A 106 -3.02 -3.79 -19.48
N LYS A 107 -3.21 -2.96 -20.50
CA LYS A 107 -2.90 -1.53 -20.41
C LYS A 107 -3.85 -0.83 -19.44
N ASN A 108 -5.15 -1.14 -19.50
CA ASN A 108 -6.10 -0.60 -18.53
C ASN A 108 -5.80 -1.05 -17.10
N ARG A 109 -5.35 -2.30 -16.87
CA ARG A 109 -4.90 -2.76 -15.55
C ARG A 109 -3.72 -1.91 -15.05
N ALA A 110 -2.71 -1.69 -15.87
CA ALA A 110 -1.56 -0.84 -15.51
C ALA A 110 -1.98 0.61 -15.21
N SER A 111 -2.86 1.18 -16.04
CA SER A 111 -3.41 2.53 -15.81
C SER A 111 -4.27 2.62 -14.54
N ALA A 112 -5.10 1.62 -14.27
CA ALA A 112 -5.91 1.55 -13.05
C ALA A 112 -5.02 1.45 -11.80
N LEU A 113 -3.93 0.67 -11.86
CA LEU A 113 -2.97 0.53 -10.77
C LEU A 113 -2.23 1.85 -10.50
N CYS A 114 -1.78 2.54 -11.55
CA CYS A 114 -1.16 3.87 -11.43
C CYS A 114 -2.11 4.89 -10.77
N ARG A 115 -3.38 4.90 -11.20
CA ARG A 115 -4.43 5.72 -10.56
C ARG A 115 -4.66 5.33 -9.11
N LEU A 116 -4.71 4.04 -8.81
CA LEU A 116 -4.89 3.54 -7.46
C LEU A 116 -3.78 4.02 -6.53
N ARG A 117 -2.52 3.94 -6.95
CA ARG A 117 -1.37 4.49 -6.19
C ARG A 117 -1.55 5.98 -5.91
N THR A 118 -1.93 6.76 -6.93
CA THR A 118 -2.17 8.20 -6.76
C THR A 118 -3.31 8.45 -5.75
N LEU A 119 -4.40 7.70 -5.82
CA LEU A 119 -5.51 7.83 -4.88
C LEU A 119 -5.15 7.41 -3.46
N LEU A 120 -4.39 6.32 -3.29
CA LEU A 120 -3.85 5.90 -2.00
C LEU A 120 -2.99 7.01 -1.40
N ALA A 121 -2.10 7.58 -2.21
CA ALA A 121 -1.22 8.68 -1.84
C ALA A 121 -1.93 9.99 -1.50
N LEU A 122 -3.21 10.16 -1.89
CA LEU A 122 -4.03 11.35 -1.65
C LEU A 122 -5.01 11.15 -0.49
N LYS A 123 -5.56 9.95 -0.31
CA LYS A 123 -6.66 9.70 0.64
C LYS A 123 -6.23 8.98 1.91
N VAL A 124 -5.21 8.14 1.87
CA VAL A 124 -4.75 7.42 3.06
C VAL A 124 -3.78 8.34 3.80
N ARG A 125 -4.16 8.71 5.03
CA ARG A 125 -3.39 9.61 5.90
C ARG A 125 -2.91 8.85 7.12
N ASN A 126 -1.74 9.22 7.61
CA ASN A 126 -1.30 8.86 8.96
C ASN A 126 -0.88 10.11 9.72
N ALA A 127 -1.22 10.19 11.00
CA ALA A 127 -0.65 11.19 11.89
C ALA A 127 0.83 10.86 12.12
N ILE A 128 1.69 11.87 12.03
CA ILE A 128 3.12 11.72 12.26
C ILE A 128 3.47 12.27 13.65
N GLU A 129 4.40 11.62 14.36
CA GLU A 129 4.99 12.21 15.56
C GLU A 129 5.93 13.36 15.17
N LEU A 130 5.64 14.56 15.68
CA LEU A 130 6.38 15.78 15.33
C LEU A 130 7.74 15.88 16.04
N ASP A 131 7.90 15.23 17.18
CA ASP A 131 9.12 15.29 17.99
C ASP A 131 10.30 14.62 17.27
N GLY A 132 11.24 15.45 16.81
CA GLY A 132 12.39 14.97 16.03
C GLY A 132 12.02 14.52 14.61
N TYR A 133 10.87 14.95 14.08
CA TYR A 133 10.45 14.61 12.72
C TYR A 133 11.51 14.98 11.69
N ARG A 134 12.03 13.96 11.02
CA ARG A 134 12.93 14.12 9.88
C ARG A 134 12.16 13.83 8.60
N PRO A 135 11.94 14.82 7.72
CA PRO A 135 11.20 14.59 6.49
C PRO A 135 11.89 13.54 5.60
N PRO A 136 11.12 12.66 4.94
CA PRO A 136 11.68 11.66 4.05
C PRO A 136 12.32 12.32 2.82
N SER A 137 13.29 11.64 2.20
CA SER A 137 14.06 12.17 1.07
C SER A 137 13.18 12.52 -0.13
N GLU A 138 12.08 11.78 -0.34
CA GLU A 138 11.11 12.06 -1.41
C GLU A 138 10.37 13.38 -1.17
N LEU A 139 10.05 13.72 0.08
CA LEU A 139 9.47 15.02 0.42
C LEU A 139 10.47 16.14 0.11
N LEU A 140 11.71 15.98 0.54
CA LEU A 140 12.76 16.97 0.28
C LEU A 140 13.04 17.18 -1.22
N GLN A 141 12.82 16.14 -2.04
CA GLN A 141 12.98 16.21 -3.50
C GLN A 141 11.89 17.04 -4.18
N ILE A 142 10.68 17.11 -3.63
CA ILE A 142 9.61 17.95 -4.19
C ILE A 142 9.69 19.41 -3.72
N LEU A 143 10.35 19.67 -2.58
CA LEU A 143 10.50 21.02 -2.05
C LEU A 143 11.32 21.93 -2.99
N PRO A 144 11.00 23.23 -3.05
CA PRO A 144 11.77 24.18 -3.83
C PRO A 144 13.20 24.30 -3.28
N ALA A 145 14.18 24.53 -4.16
CA ALA A 145 15.60 24.62 -3.82
C ALA A 145 15.97 25.61 -2.70
N LYS A 146 15.09 26.57 -2.37
CA LYS A 146 15.27 27.55 -1.30
C LYS A 146 14.90 27.04 0.10
N SER A 147 14.43 25.80 0.27
CA SER A 147 14.14 25.24 1.60
C SER A 147 15.41 25.07 2.43
N THR A 148 15.40 25.52 3.69
CA THR A 148 16.55 25.41 4.61
C THR A 148 16.94 23.96 4.90
N ILE A 149 16.00 23.02 4.79
CA ILE A 149 16.21 21.60 5.15
C ILE A 149 16.76 20.77 3.97
N ARG A 150 16.82 21.33 2.77
CA ARG A 150 17.32 20.62 1.59
C ARG A 150 18.85 20.67 1.56
N GLY A 151 19.48 19.57 1.95
CA GLY A 151 20.92 19.38 1.80
C GLY A 151 21.35 19.11 0.35
N SER A 152 22.66 19.20 0.09
CA SER A 152 23.26 18.88 -1.23
C SER A 152 22.99 17.42 -1.64
N GLU A 153 22.87 16.53 -0.65
CA GLU A 153 22.68 15.08 -0.79
C GLU A 153 21.36 14.67 -1.48
N VAL A 154 20.37 15.56 -1.55
CA VAL A 154 18.97 15.19 -1.85
C VAL A 154 18.68 15.11 -3.37
N GLY A 155 19.66 15.38 -4.23
CA GLY A 155 19.51 15.29 -5.70
C GLY A 155 18.60 16.37 -6.31
N PRO A 156 18.29 16.33 -7.61
CA PRO A 156 17.52 17.39 -8.29
C PRO A 156 16.07 17.47 -7.81
N GLN A 157 15.41 18.62 -8.04
CA GLN A 157 14.00 18.80 -7.72
C GLN A 157 13.13 17.94 -8.65
N ILE A 158 12.13 17.27 -8.06
CA ILE A 158 11.22 16.38 -8.77
C ILE A 158 9.87 17.07 -8.99
N GLY A 159 9.34 16.95 -10.22
CA GLY A 159 8.01 17.47 -10.60
C GLY A 159 6.92 16.39 -10.68
N PRO A 160 5.66 16.78 -10.93
CA PRO A 160 4.47 15.91 -10.86
C PRO A 160 4.50 14.66 -11.75
N ASN A 161 5.22 14.71 -12.87
CA ASN A 161 5.31 13.60 -13.83
C ASN A 161 6.23 12.46 -13.38
N ASN A 162 6.95 12.63 -12.26
CA ASN A 162 7.87 11.62 -11.76
C ASN A 162 7.15 10.72 -10.73
N PRO A 163 7.30 9.39 -10.79
CA PRO A 163 6.66 8.48 -9.84
C PRO A 163 7.05 8.74 -8.38
N LYS A 164 8.26 9.25 -8.12
CA LYS A 164 8.71 9.62 -6.76
C LYS A 164 7.99 10.86 -6.21
N PHE A 165 7.40 11.69 -7.07
CA PHE A 165 6.62 12.84 -6.65
C PHE A 165 5.44 12.42 -5.77
N THR A 166 4.78 11.32 -6.11
CA THR A 166 3.65 10.76 -5.36
C THR A 166 4.02 10.42 -3.91
N LEU A 167 5.24 9.92 -3.67
CA LEU A 167 5.75 9.63 -2.32
C LEU A 167 6.00 10.92 -1.52
N GLY A 168 6.65 11.91 -2.15
CA GLY A 168 6.90 13.20 -1.51
C GLY A 168 5.59 13.95 -1.21
N MET A 169 4.63 13.88 -2.13
CA MET A 169 3.28 14.43 -2.00
C MET A 169 2.54 13.82 -0.81
N GLN A 170 2.58 12.48 -0.68
CA GLN A 170 1.94 11.80 0.44
C GLN A 170 2.52 12.24 1.78
N ALA A 171 3.85 12.28 1.90
CA ALA A 171 4.52 12.73 3.12
C ALA A 171 4.19 14.20 3.45
N LEU A 172 4.06 15.04 2.43
CA LEU A 172 3.64 16.43 2.62
C LEU A 172 2.21 16.52 3.15
N LEU A 173 1.30 15.73 2.61
CA LEU A 173 -0.09 15.68 3.06
C LEU A 173 -0.22 15.09 4.46
N ASP A 174 0.58 14.08 4.83
CA ASP A 174 0.62 13.53 6.19
C ASP A 174 1.11 14.59 7.20
N LEU A 175 2.10 15.41 6.83
CA LEU A 175 2.54 16.54 7.64
C LEU A 175 1.43 17.59 7.78
N ILE A 176 0.82 18.01 6.68
CA ILE A 176 -0.27 19.00 6.69
C ILE A 176 -1.46 18.50 7.51
N PHE A 177 -1.77 17.20 7.43
CA PHE A 177 -2.80 16.57 8.23
C PHE A 177 -2.47 16.64 9.73
N THR A 178 -1.21 16.41 10.09
CA THR A 178 -0.73 16.47 11.48
C THR A 178 -0.84 17.88 12.08
N VAL A 179 -0.60 18.93 11.28
CA VAL A 179 -0.78 20.34 11.70
C VAL A 179 -2.19 20.88 11.42
N ASP A 180 -3.18 19.98 11.36
CA ASP A 180 -4.60 20.30 11.18
C ASP A 180 -4.91 21.19 9.94
N GLY A 181 -4.12 21.09 8.87
CA GLY A 181 -4.30 21.88 7.65
C GLY A 181 -3.65 23.27 7.65
N SER A 182 -2.87 23.60 8.69
CA SER A 182 -2.17 24.87 8.82
C SER A 182 -0.92 24.93 7.93
N VAL A 183 -1.00 25.70 6.83
CA VAL A 183 0.14 25.92 5.92
C VAL A 183 1.29 26.64 6.61
N SER A 184 0.98 27.54 7.55
CA SER A 184 2.01 28.29 8.27
C SER A 184 2.84 27.40 9.18
N GLU A 185 2.22 26.45 9.90
CA GLU A 185 2.94 25.52 10.77
C GLU A 185 3.72 24.49 9.95
N GLY A 186 3.11 23.91 8.91
CA GLY A 186 3.79 23.01 8.00
C GLY A 186 5.02 23.66 7.35
N ALA A 187 4.93 24.94 6.97
CA ALA A 187 6.05 25.67 6.39
C ALA A 187 7.21 25.86 7.40
N LYS A 188 6.91 26.14 8.67
CA LYS A 188 7.93 26.24 9.73
C LYS A 188 8.69 24.92 9.90
N ILE A 189 7.96 23.81 9.96
CA ILE A 189 8.55 22.46 10.10
C ILE A 189 9.44 22.12 8.90
N LEU A 190 9.07 22.58 7.69
CA LEU A 190 9.84 22.34 6.46
C LEU A 190 10.95 23.38 6.20
N GLY A 191 11.13 24.37 7.09
CA GLY A 191 12.10 25.45 6.87
C GLY A 191 11.81 26.25 5.59
N LEU A 192 10.53 26.53 5.34
CA LEU A 192 10.02 27.24 4.18
C LEU A 192 9.24 28.49 4.59
N SER A 193 9.14 29.46 3.69
CA SER A 193 8.14 30.52 3.83
C SER A 193 6.75 29.98 3.52
N THR A 194 5.72 30.51 4.19
CA THR A 194 4.32 30.11 3.96
C THR A 194 3.92 30.26 2.49
N GLY A 195 4.39 31.33 1.82
CA GLY A 195 4.15 31.55 0.39
C GLY A 195 4.87 30.55 -0.52
N ALA A 196 6.04 30.02 -0.13
CA ALA A 196 6.71 28.97 -0.88
C ALA A 196 5.95 27.64 -0.79
N LEU A 197 5.48 27.29 0.42
CA LEU A 197 4.67 26.08 0.60
C LEU A 197 3.31 26.20 -0.11
N SER A 198 2.66 27.35 -0.03
CA SER A 198 1.40 27.59 -0.76
C SER A 198 1.59 27.46 -2.27
N ARG A 199 2.67 28.01 -2.85
CA ARG A 199 2.95 27.87 -4.29
C ARG A 199 3.19 26.41 -4.69
N LEU A 200 3.85 25.62 -3.84
CA LEU A 200 4.03 24.19 -4.08
C LEU A 200 2.68 23.45 -4.09
N ILE A 201 1.82 23.71 -3.11
CA ILE A 201 0.49 23.09 -3.03
C ILE A 201 -0.38 23.49 -4.22
N LEU A 202 -0.32 24.75 -4.65
CA LEU A 202 -1.08 25.25 -5.80
C LEU A 202 -0.51 24.83 -7.16
N SER A 203 0.69 24.24 -7.20
CA SER A 203 1.32 23.80 -8.46
C SER A 203 0.71 22.51 -9.03
N ASP A 204 -0.02 21.75 -8.21
CA ASP A 204 -0.69 20.52 -8.61
C ASP A 204 -2.14 20.52 -8.12
N ASP A 205 -3.06 20.18 -9.02
CA ASP A 205 -4.50 20.23 -8.73
C ASP A 205 -4.93 19.19 -7.69
N SER A 206 -4.27 18.03 -7.65
CA SER A 206 -4.60 16.96 -6.71
C SER A 206 -4.16 17.33 -5.30
N LEU A 207 -2.95 17.90 -5.17
CA LEU A 207 -2.45 18.47 -3.91
C LEU A 207 -3.35 19.59 -3.41
N ARG A 208 -3.68 20.55 -4.27
CA ARG A 208 -4.56 21.67 -3.94
C ARG A 208 -5.91 21.18 -3.47
N ALA A 209 -6.53 20.23 -4.18
CA ALA A 209 -7.82 19.66 -3.79
C ALA A 209 -7.76 18.97 -2.42
N ALA A 210 -6.77 18.09 -2.20
CA ALA A 210 -6.60 17.36 -0.94
C ALA A 210 -6.35 18.30 0.26
N VAL A 211 -5.47 19.30 0.10
CA VAL A 211 -5.21 20.29 1.17
C VAL A 211 -6.44 21.15 1.43
N ASN A 212 -7.17 21.57 0.39
CA ASN A 212 -8.38 22.37 0.57
C ASN A 212 -9.51 21.57 1.24
N GLU A 213 -9.63 20.27 0.97
CA GLU A 213 -10.55 19.38 1.67
C GLU A 213 -10.22 19.32 3.16
N LEU A 214 -8.95 19.09 3.51
CA LEU A 214 -8.48 19.10 4.90
C LEU A 214 -8.76 20.46 5.58
N ARG A 215 -8.42 21.56 4.91
CA ARG A 215 -8.65 22.92 5.43
C ARG A 215 -10.13 23.20 5.67
N THR A 216 -10.99 22.82 4.72
CA THR A 216 -12.44 23.01 4.82
C THR A 216 -13.01 22.16 5.97
N SER A 217 -12.54 20.92 6.13
CA SER A 217 -12.97 20.05 7.24
C SER A 217 -12.64 20.62 8.62
N LYS A 218 -11.60 21.46 8.70
CA LYS A 218 -11.16 22.16 9.92
C LYS A 218 -11.68 23.60 10.02
N GLY A 219 -12.62 23.99 9.15
CA GLY A 219 -13.23 25.33 9.15
C GLY A 219 -12.35 26.46 8.60
N MET A 220 -11.22 26.13 7.97
CA MET A 220 -10.33 27.11 7.35
C MET A 220 -10.72 27.43 5.90
N ARG A 221 -10.38 28.64 5.45
CA ARG A 221 -10.58 29.05 4.05
C ARG A 221 -9.69 28.25 3.09
N PRO A 222 -10.20 27.83 1.93
CA PRO A 222 -9.39 27.18 0.91
C PRO A 222 -8.32 28.12 0.37
N LEU A 223 -7.20 27.54 -0.05
CA LEU A 223 -6.15 28.23 -0.79
C LEU A 223 -6.65 28.55 -2.20
N LYS A 224 -6.32 29.76 -2.67
CA LYS A 224 -6.64 30.29 -3.99
C LYS A 224 -5.38 30.49 -4.80
#